data_AF-A0A519I5V0-F1
#
_entry.id   AF-A0A519I5V0-F1
#
_cell.length_a   1.000
_cell.length_b   1.000
_cell.length_c   1.000
_cell.angle_alpha   90.00
_cell.angle_beta   90.00
_cell.angle_gamma   90.00
#
_symmetry.space_group_name_H-M   'P 1'
#
loop_
_entity.id
_entity.type
_entity.pdbx_description
1 polymer ?
#
loop_
_entity_poly.entity_id
_entity_poly.type
_entity_poly.pdbx_seq_one_letter_code
_entity_poly.pdbx_strand_id
1 'polypeptide(L)'
;PQIKATLATLPDGRTPTKADWARLSASWAPLLDARIAALQQLRERLTGCIGCGCLSLKACALYNPADRVSDEGAGARLLRIETER
;
A
#
# COMPACT_ATOMS: atom_id res chain seq x y z
N PRO A 1 -0.87 2.74 14.50
CA PRO A 1 -0.69 4.19 14.83
C PRO A 1 -1.66 5.12 14.09
N GLN A 2 -1.91 4.91 12.79
CA GLN A 2 -2.76 5.80 11.97
C GLN A 2 -4.26 5.73 12.31
N ILE A 3 -4.82 4.52 12.50
CA ILE A 3 -6.25 4.33 12.83
C ILE A 3 -6.65 5.11 14.09
N LYS A 4 -5.87 5.01 15.17
CA LYS A 4 -6.16 5.70 16.44
C LYS A 4 -6.16 7.23 16.26
N ALA A 5 -5.19 7.76 15.51
CA ALA A 5 -5.10 9.20 15.26
C ALA A 5 -6.27 9.71 14.42
N THR A 6 -6.66 8.96 13.38
CA THR A 6 -7.82 9.31 12.54
C THR A 6 -9.14 9.20 13.30
N LEU A 7 -9.32 8.16 14.14
CA LEU A 7 -10.54 8.05 14.96
C LEU A 7 -10.64 9.16 16.00
N ALA A 8 -9.52 9.70 16.48
CA ALA A 8 -9.50 10.84 17.39
C ALA A 8 -10.00 12.16 16.77
N THR A 9 -10.18 12.23 15.44
CA THR A 9 -10.79 13.40 14.78
C THR A 9 -12.32 13.37 14.82
N LEU A 10 -12.92 12.29 15.31
CA LEU A 10 -14.37 12.22 15.47
C LEU A 10 -14.85 13.11 16.63
N PRO A 11 -16.10 13.59 16.58
CA PRO A 11 -16.65 14.42 17.65
C PRO A 11 -16.65 13.68 18.99
N ASP A 12 -16.16 14.34 20.03
CA ASP A 12 -16.22 13.82 21.38
C ASP A 12 -17.54 14.25 22.04
N GLY A 13 -18.20 13.34 22.76
CA GLY A 13 -19.45 13.62 23.47
C GLY A 13 -20.75 13.53 22.66
N ARG A 14 -20.71 13.07 21.40
CA ARG A 14 -21.91 12.61 20.67
C ARG A 14 -21.60 11.43 19.75
N THR A 15 -22.61 10.63 19.43
CA THR A 15 -22.49 9.58 18.43
C THR A 15 -22.12 10.18 17.06
N PRO A 16 -21.07 9.68 16.38
CA PRO A 16 -20.72 10.12 15.03
C PRO A 16 -21.87 9.89 14.05
N THR A 17 -22.11 10.88 13.19
CA THR A 17 -23.12 10.81 12.12
C THR A 17 -22.52 10.20 10.85
N LYS A 18 -23.37 9.85 9.89
CA LYS A 18 -22.92 9.43 8.55
C LYS A 18 -21.99 10.47 7.88
N ALA A 19 -22.22 11.76 8.11
CA ALA A 19 -21.39 12.83 7.55
C ALA A 19 -19.99 12.86 8.20
N ASP A 20 -19.89 12.59 9.51
CA ASP A 20 -18.60 12.49 10.21
C ASP A 20 -17.80 11.31 9.68
N TRP A 21 -18.45 10.15 9.50
CA TRP A 21 -17.84 8.97 8.90
C TRP A 21 -17.39 9.20 7.46
N ALA A 22 -18.21 9.85 6.63
CA ALA A 22 -17.87 10.16 5.25
C ALA A 22 -16.61 11.05 5.14
N ARG A 23 -16.52 12.07 6.01
CA ARG A 23 -15.35 12.95 6.08
C ARG A 23 -14.10 12.19 6.50
N LEU A 24 -14.22 11.33 7.51
CA LEU A 24 -13.12 10.51 8.00
C LEU A 24 -12.63 9.55 6.90
N SER A 25 -13.54 8.80 6.28
CA SER A 25 -13.21 7.81 5.25
C SER A 25 -12.67 8.42 3.95
N ALA A 26 -13.00 9.69 3.66
CA ALA A 26 -12.49 10.38 2.47
C ALA A 26 -10.96 10.47 2.44
N SER A 27 -10.31 10.50 3.61
CA SER A 27 -8.84 10.49 3.70
C SER A 27 -8.22 9.12 3.43
N TRP A 28 -8.98 8.03 3.60
CA TRP A 28 -8.48 6.66 3.40
C TRP A 28 -8.71 6.12 1.99
N ALA A 29 -9.77 6.57 1.32
CA ALA A 29 -10.05 6.18 -0.06
C ALA A 29 -8.82 6.28 -0.99
N PRO A 30 -8.10 7.43 -1.09
CA PRO A 30 -6.93 7.53 -1.95
C PRO A 30 -5.77 6.62 -1.51
N LEU A 31 -5.62 6.37 -0.20
CA LEU A 31 -4.60 5.45 0.32
C LEU A 31 -4.86 4.01 -0.12
N LEU A 32 -6.12 3.58 -0.07
CA LEU A 32 -6.56 2.26 -0.50
C LEU A 32 -6.40 2.10 -2.02
N ASP A 33 -6.81 3.11 -2.78
CA ASP A 33 -6.69 3.09 -4.24
C ASP A 33 -5.23 2.97 -4.70
N ALA A 34 -4.33 3.74 -4.09
CA ALA A 34 -2.90 3.65 -4.36
C ALA A 34 -2.33 2.26 -4.03
N ARG A 35 -2.78 1.66 -2.91
CA ARG A 35 -2.36 0.30 -2.53
C ARG A 35 -2.86 -0.74 -3.52
N ILE A 36 -4.11 -0.62 -3.98
CA ILE A 36 -4.71 -1.50 -4.98
C ILE A 36 -3.94 -1.39 -6.30
N ALA A 37 -3.69 -0.17 -6.78
CA ALA A 37 -2.94 0.06 -8.00
C ALA A 37 -1.53 -0.56 -7.94
N ALA A 38 -0.84 -0.38 -6.82
CA ALA A 38 0.49 -0.97 -6.61
C ALA A 38 0.45 -2.51 -6.61
N LEU A 39 -0.58 -3.12 -6.02
CA LEU A 39 -0.78 -4.58 -6.04
C LEU A 39 -1.14 -5.10 -7.43
N GLN A 40 -1.96 -4.36 -8.19
CA GLN A 40 -2.29 -4.70 -9.57
C GLN A 40 -1.04 -4.66 -10.46
N GLN A 41 -0.21 -3.63 -10.33
CA GLN A 41 1.06 -3.53 -11.05
C GLN A 41 2.02 -4.67 -10.68
N LEU A 42 2.11 -5.02 -9.39
CA LEU A 42 2.90 -6.16 -8.94
C LEU A 42 2.40 -7.47 -9.58
N ARG A 43 1.08 -7.68 -9.62
CA ARG A 43 0.47 -8.84 -10.27
C ARG A 43 0.81 -8.90 -11.75
N GLU A 44 0.71 -7.79 -12.48
CA GLU A 44 1.07 -7.76 -13.91
C GLU A 44 2.53 -8.14 -14.15
N ARG A 45 3.45 -7.59 -13.35
CA ARG A 45 4.87 -7.95 -13.40
C ARG A 45 5.09 -9.42 -13.13
N LEU A 46 4.42 -9.97 -12.10
CA LEU A 46 4.48 -11.40 -11.77
C LEU A 46 3.99 -12.28 -12.93
N THR A 47 2.85 -11.94 -13.54
CA THR A 47 2.32 -12.66 -14.71
C THR A 47 3.30 -12.63 -15.88
N GLY A 48 3.94 -11.48 -16.15
CA GLY A 48 4.97 -11.37 -17.17
C GLY A 48 6.20 -12.25 -16.88
N CYS A 49 6.63 -12.31 -15.61
CA CYS A 49 7.75 -13.17 -15.18
C CYS A 49 7.43 -14.66 -15.33
N ILE A 50 6.19 -15.08 -15.03
CA ILE A 50 5.74 -16.46 -15.20
C ILE A 50 5.61 -16.81 -16.69
N GLY A 51 5.03 -15.91 -17.50
CA GLY A 51 4.82 -16.12 -18.93
C GLY A 51 6.10 -16.13 -19.78
N CYS A 52 7.15 -15.42 -19.35
CA CYS A 52 8.48 -15.47 -19.97
C CYS A 52 9.22 -16.80 -19.66
N GLY A 53 8.80 -17.55 -18.64
CA GLY A 53 9.27 -18.91 -18.36
C GLY A 53 10.74 -19.04 -17.93
N CYS A 54 11.53 -17.97 -17.93
CA CYS A 54 12.96 -18.05 -17.68
C CYS A 54 13.35 -17.97 -16.20
N LEU A 55 12.49 -17.40 -15.32
CA LEU A 55 12.86 -17.05 -13.94
C LEU A 55 14.27 -16.41 -13.84
N SER A 56 14.71 -15.75 -14.92
CA SER A 56 16.09 -15.39 -15.10
C SER A 56 16.40 -14.24 -14.15
N LEU A 57 17.28 -14.52 -13.18
CA LEU A 57 17.76 -13.59 -12.16
C LEU A 57 18.46 -12.35 -12.76
N LYS A 58 18.82 -12.36 -14.05
CA LYS A 58 19.36 -11.19 -14.77
C LYS A 58 18.28 -10.25 -15.34
N ALA A 59 17.07 -10.77 -15.59
CA ALA A 59 15.98 -10.01 -16.22
C ALA A 59 14.79 -9.76 -15.27
N CYS A 60 14.68 -10.52 -14.19
CA CYS A 60 13.57 -10.44 -13.25
C CYS A 60 13.85 -9.42 -12.13
N ALA A 61 13.26 -8.23 -12.22
CA ALA A 61 13.33 -7.18 -11.19
C ALA A 61 12.59 -7.51 -9.88
N LEU A 62 12.07 -8.74 -9.76
CA LEU A 62 11.25 -9.18 -8.63
C LEU A 62 12.05 -9.96 -7.57
N TYR A 63 13.29 -10.35 -7.87
CA TYR A 63 14.11 -11.06 -6.89
C TYR A 63 14.76 -10.07 -5.92
N ASN A 64 14.69 -10.38 -4.62
CA ASN A 64 15.28 -9.61 -3.53
C ASN A 64 16.45 -10.39 -2.90
N PRO A 65 17.55 -10.67 -3.64
CA PRO A 65 18.57 -11.64 -3.22
C PRO A 65 19.37 -11.22 -1.98
N ALA A 66 19.27 -9.95 -1.58
CA ALA A 66 20.10 -9.39 -0.52
C ALA A 66 19.30 -8.53 0.47
N ASP A 67 17.95 -8.62 0.47
CA ASP A 67 16.98 -7.74 1.14
C ASP A 67 17.59 -6.59 1.96
N ARG A 68 18.25 -5.67 1.25
CA ARG A 68 19.05 -4.60 1.89
C ARG A 68 18.16 -3.58 2.57
N VAL A 69 16.86 -3.67 2.29
CA VAL A 69 15.81 -2.80 2.80
C VAL A 69 15.11 -3.45 4.00
N SER A 70 15.42 -4.71 4.34
CA SER A 70 14.92 -5.36 5.56
C SER A 70 15.37 -4.63 6.82
N ASP A 71 16.58 -4.06 6.81
CA ASP A 71 17.13 -3.21 7.88
C ASP A 71 16.25 -1.98 8.15
N GLU A 72 15.47 -1.53 7.17
CA GLU A 72 14.55 -0.41 7.34
C GLU A 72 13.22 -0.83 8.00
N GLY A 73 12.92 -2.13 8.06
CA GLY A 73 11.73 -2.71 8.66
C GLY A 73 10.89 -3.55 7.68
N ALA A 74 10.01 -4.39 8.23
CA ALA A 74 9.27 -5.39 7.47
C ALA A 74 8.36 -4.81 6.37
N GLY A 75 8.17 -5.60 5.30
CA GLY A 75 7.19 -5.33 4.23
C GLY A 75 7.78 -4.85 2.90
N ALA A 76 6.90 -4.52 1.94
CA ALA A 76 7.29 -4.11 0.59
C ALA A 76 7.71 -2.63 0.54
N ARG A 77 8.91 -2.32 1.03
CA ARG A 77 9.41 -0.95 1.24
C ARG A 77 9.70 -0.15 -0.02
N LEU A 78 10.05 -0.82 -1.12
CA LEU A 78 10.27 -0.20 -2.44
C LEU A 78 8.99 -0.11 -3.29
N LEU A 79 7.87 -0.64 -2.79
CA LEU A 79 6.59 -0.48 -3.46
C LEU A 79 6.15 0.98 -3.26
N ARG A 80 6.36 1.80 -4.29
CA ARG A 80 5.87 3.18 -4.32
C ARG A 80 4.35 3.17 -4.29
N ILE A 81 3.80 3.32 -3.10
CA ILE A 81 2.41 3.69 -2.89
C ILE A 81 2.44 5.22 -2.95
N GLU A 82 1.98 5.82 -4.06
CA GLU A 82 1.93 7.27 -4.19
C GLU A 82 0.84 7.81 -3.27
N THR A 83 1.17 8.10 -2.01
CA THR A 83 0.17 8.53 -1.03
C THR A 83 0.49 9.79 -0.25
N GLU A 84 1.66 10.40 -0.40
CA GLU A 84 1.98 11.63 0.34
C GLU A 84 2.78 12.61 -0.54
N ARG A 85 2.26 13.84 -0.66
CA ARG A 85 2.99 15.07 -0.93
C ARG A 85 2.70 16.02 0.22
#